data_AF-A0A6B2SMN6-F1
#
_entry.id   AF-A0A6B2SMN6-F1
#
_cell.length_a   1.000
_cell.length_b   1.000
_cell.length_c   1.000
_cell.angle_alpha   90.00
_cell.angle_beta   90.00
_cell.angle_gamma   90.00
#
_symmetry.space_group_name_H-M   'P 1'
#
loop_
_entity.id
_entity.type
_entity.pdbx_description
1 polymer ?
#
loop_
_entity_poly.entity_id
_entity_poly.type
_entity_poly.pdbx_seq_one_letter_code
_entity_poly.pdbx_strand_id
1 'polypeptide(L)' 'MSNRDEQNETIFKPGEIVPESGIYECECGQHHRYSTDVRGHRFPPPHQGCSGTGWKLMTRAHD' A
#
# COMPACT_ATOMS: atom_id res chain seq x y z
N MET A 1 7.71 27.29 -3.08
CA MET A 1 7.51 25.90 -3.54
C MET A 1 7.56 25.02 -2.30
N SER A 2 6.41 24.52 -1.82
CA SER A 2 6.37 23.70 -0.61
C SER A 2 6.07 22.26 -1.00
N ASN A 3 7.04 21.39 -0.71
CA ASN A 3 7.06 19.96 -1.00
C ASN A 3 5.74 19.28 -0.61
N ARG A 4 4.98 18.78 -1.59
CA ARG A 4 3.74 18.01 -1.36
C ARG A 4 3.89 16.59 -1.87
N ASP A 5 5.05 16.00 -1.61
CA ASP A 5 5.36 14.61 -1.90
C ASP A 5 6.07 13.95 -0.70
N GLU A 6 5.56 14.18 0.51
CA GLU A 6 5.67 13.17 1.57
C GLU A 6 4.68 12.04 1.24
N GLN A 7 4.95 11.36 0.12
CA GLN A 7 4.31 10.10 -0.25
C GLN A 7 4.89 9.04 0.69
N ASN A 8 4.31 9.03 1.89
CA ASN A 8 4.62 8.20 3.05
C ASN A 8 5.27 6.87 2.64
N GLU A 9 6.59 6.77 2.81
CA GLU A 9 7.38 5.56 2.57
C GLU A 9 7.10 4.44 3.60
N THR A 10 5.94 4.49 4.25
CA THR A 10 5.52 3.46 5.18
C THR A 10 5.14 2.21 4.42
N ILE A 11 5.87 1.14 4.72
CA ILE A 11 5.60 -0.22 4.27
C ILE A 11 4.63 -0.86 5.26
N PHE A 12 3.43 -1.18 4.79
CA PHE A 12 2.41 -1.88 5.59
C PHE A 12 2.55 -3.39 5.44
N LYS A 13 2.58 -4.11 6.55
CA LYS A 13 2.72 -5.56 6.54
C LYS A 13 1.42 -6.25 6.11
N PRO A 14 1.53 -7.42 5.47
CA PRO A 14 0.37 -8.24 5.16
C PRO A 14 -0.38 -8.62 6.45
N GLY A 15 -1.70 -8.47 6.45
CA GLY A 15 -2.55 -8.69 7.62
C GLY A 15 -2.72 -7.49 8.55
N GLU A 16 -1.98 -6.40 8.34
CA GLU A 16 -2.25 -5.11 9.00
C GLU A 16 -3.53 -4.47 8.45
N ILE A 17 -4.14 -3.63 9.27
CA ILE A 17 -5.31 -2.85 8.89
C ILE A 17 -4.85 -1.72 7.97
N VAL A 18 -5.48 -1.61 6.81
CA VAL A 18 -5.35 -0.51 5.87
C VAL A 18 -5.73 0.78 6.58
N PRO A 19 -4.80 1.73 6.78
CA PRO A 19 -5.08 2.98 7.48
C PRO A 19 -5.90 3.95 6.62
N GLU A 20 -5.69 3.94 5.31
CA GLU A 20 -6.29 4.90 4.38
C GLU A 20 -6.76 4.21 3.09
N SER A 21 -7.86 4.69 2.50
CA SER A 21 -8.30 4.20 1.20
C SER A 21 -7.35 4.72 0.12
N GLY A 22 -6.94 3.85 -0.81
CA GLY A 22 -5.95 4.20 -1.82
C GLY A 22 -5.43 3.01 -2.61
N ILE A 23 -4.52 3.31 -3.51
CA ILE A 23 -3.74 2.35 -4.30
C ILE A 23 -2.42 2.12 -3.57
N TYR A 24 -2.22 0.89 -3.16
CA TYR A 24 -1.00 0.38 -2.59
C TYR A 24 -0.25 -0.46 -3.63
N GLU A 25 1.07 -0.46 -3.59
CA GLU A 25 1.91 -1.30 -4.45
C GLU A 25 2.87 -2.12 -3.58
N CYS A 26 3.04 -3.40 -3.94
CA CYS A 26 3.99 -4.26 -3.25
C CYS A 26 5.42 -3.89 -3.61
N GLU A 27 6.30 -3.82 -2.60
CA GLU A 27 7.71 -3.47 -2.76
C GLU A 27 8.57 -4.55 -3.45
N CYS A 28 8.00 -5.71 -3.79
CA CYS A 28 8.71 -6.80 -4.46
C CYS A 28 9.20 -6.48 -5.89
N GLY A 29 8.84 -5.32 -6.46
CA GLY A 29 9.20 -4.94 -7.82
C GLY A 29 8.39 -5.63 -8.92
N GLN A 30 7.39 -6.44 -8.57
CA GLN A 30 6.47 -7.08 -9.54
C GLN A 30 5.20 -6.25 -9.82
N HIS A 31 5.15 -4.99 -9.38
CA HIS A 31 4.01 -4.07 -9.60
C HIS A 31 2.65 -4.64 -9.16
N HIS A 32 2.61 -5.41 -8.06
CA HIS A 32 1.35 -5.86 -7.48
C HIS A 32 0.64 -4.67 -6.87
N ARG A 33 -0.42 -4.21 -7.53
CA ARG A 33 -1.25 -3.12 -7.05
C ARG A 33 -2.45 -3.65 -6.29
N TYR A 34 -2.66 -3.11 -5.10
CA TYR A 34 -3.80 -3.36 -4.25
C TYR A 34 -4.57 -2.06 -4.06
N SER A 35 -5.72 -1.95 -4.70
CA SER A 35 -6.63 -0.82 -4.53
C SER A 35 -7.67 -1.18 -3.48
N THR A 36 -7.89 -0.27 -2.53
CA THR A 36 -8.95 -0.39 -1.54
C THR A 36 -9.68 0.93 -1.37
N ASP A 37 -10.99 0.89 -1.61
CA ASP A 37 -11.87 2.06 -1.46
C ASP A 37 -12.33 2.25 -0.01
N VAL A 38 -12.12 1.24 0.85
CA VAL A 38 -12.54 1.23 2.26
C VAL A 38 -11.34 1.12 3.20
N ARG A 39 -11.25 2.03 4.17
CA ARG A 39 -10.33 1.92 5.32
C ARG A 39 -10.82 0.83 6.27
N GLY A 40 -9.90 0.10 6.91
CA GLY A 40 -10.27 -0.94 7.89
C GLY A 40 -10.21 -2.38 7.38
N HIS A 41 -10.00 -2.60 6.08
CA HIS A 41 -9.69 -3.94 5.56
C HIS A 41 -8.25 -4.31 5.88
N ARG A 42 -7.94 -5.62 5.93
CA ARG A 42 -6.56 -6.08 6.13
C ARG A 42 -5.86 -6.25 4.80
N PHE A 43 -4.59 -5.87 4.73
CA PHE A 43 -3.77 -6.13 3.56
C PHE A 43 -3.72 -7.64 3.27
N PRO A 44 -3.92 -8.05 2.01
CA PRO A 44 -3.86 -9.46 1.65
C PRO A 44 -2.44 -10.00 1.87
N PRO A 45 -2.32 -11.30 2.21
CA PRO A 45 -1.02 -11.97 2.23
C PRO A 45 -0.38 -11.90 0.83
N PRO A 46 0.94 -11.68 0.73
CA PRO A 46 1.65 -11.72 -0.53
C PRO A 46 1.51 -13.11 -1.14
N HIS A 47 1.38 -13.18 -2.46
CA HIS A 47 1.33 -14.46 -3.18
C HIS A 47 2.54 -15.33 -2.82
N GLN A 48 2.37 -16.66 -2.78
CA GLN A 48 3.49 -17.58 -2.56
C GLN A 48 4.60 -17.31 -3.57
N GLY A 49 5.78 -16.92 -3.09
CA GLY A 49 6.93 -16.55 -3.93
C GLY A 49 7.12 -15.04 -4.16
N CYS A 50 6.26 -14.18 -3.60
CA CYS A 50 6.50 -12.76 -3.58
C CYS A 50 7.47 -12.40 -2.44
N SER A 51 8.65 -11.89 -2.78
CA SER A 51 9.67 -11.40 -1.82
C SER A 51 9.32 -10.05 -1.20
N GLY A 52 8.13 -9.51 -1.49
CA GLY A 52 7.69 -8.22 -0.98
C GLY A 52 7.40 -8.32 0.50
N THR A 53 7.96 -7.39 1.28
CA THR A 53 7.79 -7.42 2.73
C THR A 53 6.50 -6.75 3.20
N GLY A 54 5.76 -6.12 2.28
CA GLY A 54 4.59 -5.32 2.54
C GLY A 54 4.10 -4.52 1.33
N TRP A 55 3.27 -3.52 1.64
CA TRP A 55 2.51 -2.70 0.72
C TRP A 55 2.84 -1.23 0.96
N LYS A 56 3.23 -0.50 -0.08
CA LYS A 56 3.54 0.93 -0.05
C LYS A 56 2.37 1.72 -0.62
N LEU A 57 1.93 2.78 0.06
CA LEU A 57 0.88 3.65 -0.47
C LEU A 57 1.44 4.47 -1.65
N MET A 58 0.85 4.30 -2.84
CA MET A 58 1.23 5.04 -4.05
C MET A 58 0.29 6.20 -4.30
N THR A 59 -1.01 5.98 -4.13
CA THR A 59 -2.03 7.01 -4.39
C THR A 59 -3.10 6.92 -3.32
N ARG A 60 -3.36 8.04 -2.65
CA ARG A 60 -4.46 8.16 -1.69
C ARG A 60 -5.75 8.35 -2.48
N ALA A 61 -6.84 7.70 -2.07
CA ALA A 61 -8.12 7.84 -2.75
C ALA A 61 -8.87 9.13 -2.37
N HIS A 62 -8.38 9.93 -1.42
CA HIS A 62 -9.09 11.11 -0.92
C HIS A 62 -8.66 12.41 -1.64
N ASP A 63 -9.66 13.09 -2.22
CA ASP A 63 -9.71 14.53 -2.53
C ASP A 63 -10.38 15.27 -1.37
#